data_AF-A0A2A3E054-F1
#
_entry.id   AF-A0A2A3E054-F1
#
_cell.length_a   1.000
_cell.length_b   1.000
_cell.length_c   1.000
_cell.angle_alpha   90.00
_cell.angle_beta   90.00
_cell.angle_gamma   90.00
#
_symmetry.space_group_name_H-M   'P 1'
#
loop_
_entity.id
_entity.type
_entity.pdbx_description
1 polymer ?
#
loop_
_entity_poly.entity_id
_entity_poly.type
_entity_poly.pdbx_seq_one_letter_code
_entity_poly.pdbx_strand_id
1 'polypeptide(L)'
;MKGTVRSAFSLIIDDEISEHIRTCTELEASKILEKKWSLTQIKLKAFIVILYARETYEAKNLKSLYLWNKQFFPLTMSRNNFMEILHFIQFDKKNERSQRL
;
A
#
# COMPACT_ATOMS: atom_id res chain seq x y z
N MET A 1 27.51 -8.07 -9.09
CA MET A 1 26.45 -8.37 -8.10
C MET A 1 25.31 -9.08 -8.80
N LYS A 2 24.84 -10.23 -8.31
CA LYS A 2 23.57 -10.81 -8.77
C LYS A 2 22.44 -10.01 -8.10
N GLY A 3 21.72 -9.21 -8.87
CA GLY A 3 20.55 -8.50 -8.39
C GLY A 3 19.48 -9.47 -7.92
N THR A 4 18.75 -9.10 -6.87
CA THR A 4 17.55 -9.80 -6.41
C THR A 4 16.30 -9.07 -6.90
N VAL A 5 15.15 -9.76 -6.93
CA VAL A 5 13.85 -9.13 -7.20
C VAL A 5 13.59 -7.97 -6.22
N ARG A 6 13.99 -8.14 -4.96
CA ARG A 6 13.87 -7.09 -3.93
C ARG A 6 14.69 -5.85 -4.27
N SER A 7 15.96 -6.02 -4.66
CA SER A 7 16.80 -4.88 -5.03
C SER A 7 16.32 -4.18 -6.31
N ALA A 8 15.75 -4.92 -7.26
CA ALA A 8 15.16 -4.32 -8.45
C ALA A 8 13.88 -3.53 -8.11
N PHE A 9 13.02 -4.06 -7.24
CA PHE A 9 11.82 -3.38 -6.77
C PHE A 9 12.15 -2.06 -6.04
N SER A 10 13.22 -2.05 -5.23
CA SER A 10 13.69 -0.85 -4.54
C SER A 10 14.21 0.26 -5.47
N LEU A 11 14.46 -0.02 -6.76
CA LEU A 11 14.77 1.01 -7.75
C LEU A 11 13.51 1.72 -8.28
N ILE A 12 12.33 1.11 -8.10
CA ILE A 12 11.04 1.66 -8.55
C ILE A 12 10.37 2.40 -7.40
N ILE A 13 10.35 1.76 -6.22
CA ILE A 13 9.80 2.33 -4.99
C ILE A 13 10.91 2.24 -3.94
N ASP A 14 11.68 3.32 -3.85
CA ASP A 14 12.71 3.46 -2.83
C ASP A 14 12.09 3.76 -1.45
N ASP A 15 12.96 3.86 -0.45
CA ASP A 15 12.51 4.11 0.91
C ASP A 15 11.98 5.55 1.08
N GLU A 16 12.40 6.52 0.27
CA GLU A 16 11.90 7.90 0.31
C GLU A 16 10.45 7.98 -0.19
N ILE A 17 10.17 7.38 -1.36
CA ILE A 17 8.82 7.27 -1.92
C ILE A 17 7.93 6.49 -0.96
N SER A 18 8.42 5.37 -0.42
CA SER A 18 7.65 4.54 0.52
C SER A 18 7.31 5.32 1.80
N GLU A 19 8.26 6.09 2.34
CA GLU A 19 8.06 6.94 3.51
C GLU A 19 7.12 8.12 3.24
N HIS A 20 7.18 8.70 2.04
CA HIS A 20 6.25 9.73 1.63
C HIS A 20 4.81 9.22 1.56
N ILE A 21 4.58 8.07 0.91
CA ILE A 21 3.26 7.41 0.83
C ILE A 21 2.76 7.08 2.22
N ARG A 22 3.62 6.51 3.08
CA ARG A 22 3.30 6.18 4.47
C ARG A 22 2.81 7.41 5.22
N THR A 23 3.57 8.51 5.17
CA THR A 23 3.25 9.76 5.85
C THR A 23 1.93 10.35 5.36
N CYS A 24 1.72 10.43 4.04
CA CYS A 24 0.48 10.96 3.47
C CYS A 24 -0.74 10.12 3.88
N THR A 25 -0.60 8.79 3.85
CA THR A 25 -1.65 7.84 4.25
C THR A 25 -1.98 7.94 5.74
N GLU A 26 -0.97 8.04 6.61
CA GLU A 26 -1.17 8.20 8.06
C GLU A 26 -1.88 9.52 8.40
N LEU A 27 -1.53 10.61 7.71
CA LEU A 27 -2.18 11.91 7.88
C LEU A 27 -3.66 11.86 7.47
N GLU A 28 -3.97 11.27 6.32
CA GLU A 28 -5.36 11.14 5.83
C GLU A 28 -6.18 10.23 6.76
N ALA A 29 -5.65 9.05 7.12
CA ALA A 29 -6.32 8.13 8.03
C ALA A 29 -6.59 8.77 9.39
N SER A 30 -5.59 9.45 9.96
CA SER A 30 -5.73 10.08 11.27
C SER A 30 -6.73 11.22 11.26
N LYS A 31 -6.83 11.95 10.13
CA LYS A 31 -7.82 13.01 9.93
C LYS A 31 -9.24 12.43 9.84
N ILE A 32 -9.45 11.40 9.01
CA ILE A 32 -10.79 10.79 8.82
C ILE A 32 -11.28 10.11 10.10
N LEU A 33 -10.38 9.44 10.82
CA LEU A 33 -10.74 8.69 12.03
C LEU A 33 -10.71 9.54 13.30
N GLU A 34 -10.28 10.80 13.22
CA GLU A 34 -10.10 11.72 14.36
C GLU A 34 -9.24 11.13 15.49
N LYS A 35 -8.31 10.23 15.15
CA LYS A 35 -7.42 9.56 16.10
C LYS A 35 -6.10 9.21 15.42
N LYS A 36 -5.03 9.08 16.21
CA LYS A 36 -3.73 8.64 15.69
C LYS A 36 -3.87 7.26 15.05
N TRP A 37 -3.53 7.18 13.76
CA TRP A 37 -3.44 5.93 13.01
C TRP A 37 -2.02 5.79 12.45
N SER A 38 -1.50 4.57 12.40
CA SER A 38 -0.12 4.32 11.97
C SER A 38 0.00 3.09 11.07
N LEU A 39 0.83 3.22 10.05
CA LEU A 39 1.17 2.21 9.06
C LEU A 39 2.66 1.92 9.12
N THR A 40 3.01 0.66 9.34
CA THR A 40 4.41 0.24 9.27
C THR A 40 4.86 0.09 7.83
N GLN A 41 6.15 0.35 7.57
CA GLN A 41 6.77 0.13 6.25
C GLN A 41 6.58 -1.30 5.74
N ILE A 42 6.63 -2.30 6.63
CA ILE A 42 6.41 -3.71 6.28
C ILE A 42 4.97 -3.92 5.77
N LYS A 43 3.96 -3.34 6.44
CA LYS A 43 2.57 -3.42 6.00
C LYS A 43 2.36 -2.71 4.67
N LEU A 44 2.94 -1.53 4.48
CA LEU A 44 2.87 -0.82 3.19
C LEU A 44 3.49 -1.64 2.05
N LYS A 45 4.69 -2.21 2.27
CA LYS A 45 5.34 -3.08 1.28
C LYS A 45 4.50 -4.32 0.98
N ALA A 46 3.92 -4.98 1.99
CA ALA A 46 3.02 -6.10 1.81
C ALA A 46 1.75 -5.73 1.02
N PHE A 47 1.18 -4.54 1.27
CA PHE A 47 0.05 -4.01 0.50
C PHE A 47 0.41 -3.83 -0.98
N ILE A 48 1.56 -3.23 -1.29
CA ILE A 48 2.02 -3.04 -2.67
C ILE A 48 2.28 -4.38 -3.37
N VAL A 49 2.88 -5.34 -2.67
CA VAL A 49 3.10 -6.70 -3.19
C VAL A 49 1.77 -7.37 -3.55
N ILE A 50 0.73 -7.20 -2.74
CA ILE A 50 -0.61 -7.70 -3.05
C ILE A 50 -1.18 -7.04 -4.30
N LEU A 51 -1.00 -5.73 -4.48
CA LEU A 51 -1.42 -5.02 -5.71
C LEU A 51 -0.70 -5.58 -6.94
N TYR A 52 0.60 -5.80 -6.84
CA TYR A 52 1.39 -6.38 -7.94
C TYR A 52 0.96 -7.80 -8.27
N ALA A 53 0.81 -8.66 -7.25
CA ALA A 53 0.36 -10.03 -7.44
C ALA A 53 -1.05 -10.09 -8.03
N ARG A 54 -1.96 -9.21 -7.60
CA ARG A 54 -3.33 -9.15 -8.15
C ARG A 54 -3.33 -9.03 -9.68
N GLU A 55 -2.48 -8.19 -10.25
CA GLU A 55 -2.38 -8.02 -11.70
C GLU A 55 -1.94 -9.31 -12.41
N THR A 56 -1.04 -10.09 -11.80
CA THR A 56 -0.57 -11.37 -12.36
C THR A 56 -1.62 -12.48 -12.34
N TYR A 57 -2.63 -12.39 -11.48
CA TYR A 57 -3.73 -13.36 -11.39
C TYR A 57 -4.92 -13.00 -12.32
N GLU A 58 -4.73 -12.10 -13.29
CA GLU A 58 -5.78 -11.56 -14.19
C GLU A 58 -7.02 -11.03 -13.44
N ALA A 59 -6.83 -10.65 -12.18
CA ALA A 59 -7.89 -10.30 -11.25
C ALA A 59 -8.34 -8.84 -11.38
N LYS A 60 -8.21 -8.25 -12.57
CA LYS A 60 -8.71 -6.89 -12.88
C LYS A 60 -10.21 -6.79 -12.57
N ASN A 61 -10.96 -7.87 -12.83
CA ASN A 61 -12.41 -7.97 -12.61
C ASN A 61 -12.83 -8.86 -11.43
N LEU A 62 -11.90 -9.55 -10.76
CA LEU A 62 -12.24 -10.38 -9.61
C LEU A 62 -12.47 -9.49 -8.38
N LYS A 63 -13.65 -9.63 -7.76
CA LYS A 63 -13.95 -8.99 -6.47
C LYS A 63 -12.89 -9.41 -5.45
N SER A 64 -12.43 -8.45 -4.62
CA SER A 64 -11.44 -8.66 -3.54
C SER A 64 -11.67 -9.95 -2.73
N LEU A 65 -12.94 -10.36 -2.54
CA LEU A 65 -13.33 -11.62 -1.90
C LEU A 65 -12.65 -12.87 -2.47
N TYR A 66 -12.47 -12.97 -3.79
CA TYR A 66 -11.95 -14.20 -4.41
C TYR A 66 -10.42 -14.34 -4.30
N LEU A 67 -9.70 -13.22 -4.15
CA LEU A 67 -8.25 -13.21 -4.02
C LEU A 67 -7.81 -13.88 -2.72
N TRP A 68 -8.54 -13.65 -1.62
CA TRP A 68 -8.20 -14.22 -0.31
C TRP A 68 -8.45 -15.73 -0.18
N ASN A 69 -9.05 -16.36 -1.19
CA ASN A 69 -9.11 -17.82 -1.28
C ASN A 69 -7.83 -18.43 -1.89
N LYS A 70 -6.95 -17.61 -2.46
CA LYS A 70 -5.65 -18.06 -3.00
C LYS A 70 -4.60 -17.92 -1.91
N GLN A 71 -3.92 -19.01 -1.58
CA GLN A 71 -3.01 -19.14 -0.44
C GLN A 71 -2.04 -17.97 -0.24
N PHE A 72 -1.52 -17.39 -1.32
CA PHE A 72 -0.59 -16.25 -1.28
C PHE A 72 -1.14 -15.02 -0.54
N PHE A 73 -2.40 -14.64 -0.77
CA PHE A 73 -2.98 -13.40 -0.24
C PHE A 73 -3.18 -13.41 1.28
N PRO A 74 -3.88 -14.39 1.89
CA PRO A 74 -4.06 -14.44 3.35
C PRO A 74 -2.74 -14.68 4.09
N LEU A 75 -1.74 -15.33 3.46
CA LEU A 75 -0.39 -15.46 4.03
C LEU A 75 0.38 -14.12 4.05
N THR A 76 0.09 -13.22 3.10
CA THR A 76 0.78 -11.93 3.00
C THR A 76 0.14 -10.87 3.89
N MET A 77 -1.19 -10.76 3.87
CA MET A 77 -1.94 -9.79 4.70
C MET A 77 -3.40 -10.23 4.83
N SER A 78 -4.04 -9.95 5.97
CA SER A 78 -5.48 -10.15 6.10
C SER A 78 -6.29 -9.24 5.16
N ARG A 79 -7.48 -9.69 4.75
CA ARG A 79 -8.36 -8.92 3.87
C ARG A 79 -8.76 -7.59 4.50
N ASN A 80 -9.04 -7.60 5.81
CA ASN A 80 -9.44 -6.39 6.54
C ASN A 80 -8.32 -5.34 6.54
N ASN A 81 -7.07 -5.75 6.82
CA ASN A 81 -5.93 -4.83 6.78
C ASN A 81 -5.72 -4.27 5.36
N PHE A 82 -5.87 -5.11 4.33
CA PHE A 82 -5.76 -4.64 2.95
C PHE A 82 -6.84 -3.60 2.61
N MET A 83 -8.10 -3.89 2.96
CA MET A 83 -9.22 -2.96 2.70
C MET A 83 -9.09 -1.67 3.50
N GLU A 84 -8.60 -1.73 4.74
CA GLU A 84 -8.32 -0.55 5.57
C GLU A 84 -7.26 0.34 4.92
N ILE A 85 -6.11 -0.24 4.52
CA ILE A 85 -5.05 0.52 3.83
C ILE A 85 -5.57 1.07 2.49
N LEU A 86 -6.30 0.28 1.72
CA LEU A 86 -6.89 0.70 0.44
C LEU A 86 -7.83 1.91 0.61
N HIS A 87 -8.55 1.99 1.73
CA HIS A 87 -9.47 3.09 1.99
C HIS A 87 -8.74 4.42 2.27
N PHE A 88 -7.56 4.37 2.90
CA PHE A 88 -6.82 5.55 3.34
C PHE A 88 -5.62 5.92 2.47
N ILE A 89 -5.20 5.05 1.54
CA ILE A 89 -3.99 5.22 0.75
C ILE A 89 -3.96 6.59 0.06
N GLN A 90 -2.90 7.35 0.29
CA GLN A 90 -2.76 8.70 -0.24
C GLN A 90 -1.28 8.97 -0.61
N PHE A 91 -1.08 9.70 -1.70
CA PHE A 91 0.24 9.99 -2.29
C PHE A 91 0.64 11.47 -2.20
N ASP A 92 -0.20 12.30 -1.60
CA ASP A 92 0.04 13.74 -1.46
C ASP A 92 -0.64 14.28 -0.21
N LYS A 93 -0.09 15.37 0.32
CA LYS A 93 -0.64 16.09 1.45
C LYS A 93 -1.63 17.12 0.94
N LYS A 94 -2.93 16.81 1.03
CA LYS A 94 -4.02 17.67 0.56
C LYS A 94 -3.92 19.13 1.02
N ASN A 95 -3.43 19.35 2.24
CA ASN A 95 -3.34 20.69 2.84
C ASN A 95 -2.20 21.55 2.27
N GLU A 96 -1.16 20.95 1.68
CA GLU A 96 -0.04 21.67 1.06
C GLU A 96 -0.26 21.86 -0.45
N ARG A 97 -1.30 21.23 -1.02
CA ARG A 97 -1.55 21.24 -2.46
C ARG A 97 -1.79 22.64 -3.01
N SER A 98 -2.52 23.49 -2.28
CA SER A 98 -2.80 24.88 -2.70
C SER A 98 -1.57 25.78 -2.68
N GLN A 99 -0.49 25.40 -1.99
CA GLN A 99 0.75 26.18 -1.91
C GLN A 99 1.72 25.86 -3.06
N ARG A 100 1.44 24.81 -3.85
CA ARG A 100 2.27 24.35 -4.97
C ARG A 100 1.65 24.64 -6.35
N LEU A 101 0.45 25.23 -6.35
CA LEU A 101 -0.30 25.68 -7.53
C LEU A 101 -0.17 27.19 -7.66
#